data_AF-A0A7X9E5P5-F1
#
_entry.id   AF-A0A7X9E5P5-F1
#
_cell.length_a   1.000
_cell.length_b   1.000
_cell.length_c   1.000
_cell.angle_alpha   90.00
_cell.angle_beta   90.00
_cell.angle_gamma   90.00
#
_symmetry.space_group_name_H-M   'P 1'
#
loop_
_entity.id
_entity.type
_entity.pdbx_description
1 polymer ?
#
loop_
_entity_poly.entity_id
_entity_poly.type
_entity_poly.pdbx_seq_one_letter_code
_entity_poly.pdbx_strand_id
1 'polypeptide(L)'
;EGQLRKYVNILITMSISGLWHGLTLNFIIWGFIHTIGSVISNIIEDITKKHPLSTKVTKIFVPVGIIMTFLSVTFSWIFFNSKDFDTAKIFINNILNFNKTNINTVPFVVILLIIIVILLNFFETKLKESLQKILNEKSIVVTSIIIFVLFYLILKFGPDTVPPFIYFSF
;
A
#
# COMPACT_ATOMS: atom_id res chain seq x y z
N GLU A 1 24.91 0.69 16.66
CA GLU A 1 23.73 0.62 17.55
C GLU A 1 22.39 1.07 16.92
N GLY A 2 22.36 1.70 15.74
CA GLY A 2 21.10 2.18 15.14
C GLY A 2 20.19 1.15 14.46
N GLN A 3 20.74 0.07 13.88
CA GLN A 3 19.95 -0.88 13.07
C GLN A 3 18.98 -1.75 13.91
N LEU A 4 19.41 -2.27 15.06
CA LEU A 4 18.52 -3.04 15.93
C LEU A 4 17.35 -2.20 16.45
N ARG A 5 17.64 -0.96 16.89
CA ARG A 5 16.61 -0.01 17.34
C ARG A 5 15.60 0.31 16.23
N LYS A 6 16.06 0.44 14.96
CA LYS A 6 15.20 0.64 13.79
C LYS A 6 14.19 -0.51 13.64
N TYR A 7 14.64 -1.76 13.66
CA TYR A 7 13.73 -2.91 13.49
C TYR A 7 12.78 -3.11 14.67
N VAL A 8 13.26 -2.87 15.90
CA VAL A 8 12.41 -2.89 17.10
C VAL A 8 11.32 -1.81 17.00
N ASN A 9 11.67 -0.60 16.57
CA ASN A 9 10.69 0.47 16.38
C ASN A 9 9.65 0.12 15.30
N ILE A 10 10.07 -0.50 14.19
CA ILE A 10 9.15 -0.97 13.14
C ILE A 10 8.18 -2.02 13.69
N LEU A 11 8.68 -3.01 14.44
CA LEU A 11 7.85 -4.03 15.06
C LEU A 11 6.83 -3.42 16.03
N ILE A 12 7.28 -2.52 16.91
CA ILE A 12 6.42 -1.85 17.89
C ILE A 12 5.35 -1.02 17.18
N THR A 13 5.74 -0.17 16.23
CA THR A 13 4.80 0.72 15.52
C THR A 13 3.74 -0.05 14.75
N MET A 14 4.11 -1.12 14.04
CA MET A 14 3.16 -1.94 13.29
C MET A 14 2.28 -2.80 14.19
N SER A 15 2.81 -3.28 15.32
CA SER A 15 2.03 -4.02 16.31
C SER A 15 1.02 -3.13 17.01
N ILE A 16 1.41 -1.90 17.40
CA ILE A 16 0.48 -0.90 17.94
C ILE A 16 -0.57 -0.52 16.90
N SER A 17 -0.19 -0.36 15.63
CA SER A 17 -1.16 -0.10 14.55
C SER A 17 -2.18 -1.23 14.44
N GLY A 18 -1.75 -2.50 14.43
CA GLY A 18 -2.66 -3.64 14.40
C GLY A 18 -3.60 -3.65 15.61
N LEU A 19 -3.07 -3.51 16.82
CA LEU A 19 -3.86 -3.49 18.05
C LEU A 19 -4.85 -2.31 18.10
N TRP A 20 -4.50 -1.16 17.52
CA TRP A 20 -5.40 -0.01 17.41
C TRP A 20 -6.61 -0.31 16.52
N HIS A 21 -6.45 -1.15 15.50
CA HIS A 21 -7.56 -1.56 14.64
C HIS A 21 -8.45 -2.63 15.28
N GLY A 22 -7.93 -3.44 16.22
CA GLY A 22 -8.73 -4.37 17.02
C GLY A 22 -7.89 -5.49 17.66
N LEU A 23 -8.47 -6.20 18.64
CA LEU A 23 -7.81 -7.27 19.39
C LEU A 23 -7.98 -8.67 18.77
N THR A 24 -8.33 -8.76 17.48
CA THR A 24 -8.54 -10.04 16.80
C THR A 24 -7.23 -10.59 16.22
N LEU A 25 -7.18 -11.90 15.99
CA LEU A 25 -6.02 -12.56 15.37
C LEU A 25 -5.71 -11.98 13.97
N ASN A 26 -6.72 -11.51 13.26
CA ASN A 26 -6.58 -10.89 11.95
C ASN A 26 -5.68 -9.65 11.99
N PHE A 27 -5.88 -8.76 12.97
CA PHE A 27 -5.09 -7.53 13.07
C PHE A 27 -3.66 -7.78 13.56
N ILE A 28 -3.45 -8.82 14.37
CA ILE A 28 -2.10 -9.28 14.75
C ILE A 28 -1.34 -9.78 13.52
N ILE A 29 -1.96 -10.64 12.72
CA ILE A 29 -1.35 -11.17 11.48
C ILE A 29 -1.09 -10.04 10.49
N TRP A 30 -2.05 -9.12 10.33
CA TRP A 30 -1.90 -7.94 9.48
C TRP A 30 -0.67 -7.10 9.87
N GLY A 31 -0.52 -6.76 11.16
CA GLY A 31 0.63 -5.98 11.65
C GLY A 31 1.96 -6.72 11.47
N PHE A 32 1.95 -8.04 11.64
CA PHE A 32 3.13 -8.87 11.44
C PHE A 32 3.60 -8.91 9.98
N ILE A 33 2.67 -9.05 9.01
CA ILE A 33 3.01 -9.02 7.58
C ILE A 33 3.66 -7.68 7.20
N HIS A 34 3.09 -6.56 7.65
CA HIS A 34 3.67 -5.22 7.40
C HIS A 34 5.03 -5.03 8.05
N THR A 35 5.21 -5.58 9.26
CA THR A 35 6.51 -5.57 9.94
C THR A 35 7.56 -6.30 9.09
N ILE A 36 7.26 -7.53 8.67
CA ILE A 36 8.17 -8.33 7.85
C ILE A 36 8.49 -7.62 6.54
N GLY A 37 7.47 -7.14 5.82
CA GLY A 37 7.67 -6.41 4.56
C GLY A 37 8.56 -5.19 4.73
N SER A 38 8.35 -4.41 5.80
CA SER A 38 9.16 -3.25 6.12
C SER A 38 10.61 -3.63 6.46
N VAL A 39 10.82 -4.65 7.30
CA VAL A 39 12.16 -5.14 7.66
C VAL A 39 12.92 -5.61 6.41
N ILE A 40 12.29 -6.42 5.56
CA ILE A 40 12.88 -6.91 4.31
C ILE A 40 13.25 -5.73 3.39
N SER A 41 12.33 -4.79 3.18
CA SER A 41 12.59 -3.60 2.35
C SER A 41 13.81 -2.82 2.85
N ASN A 42 13.90 -2.62 4.16
CA ASN A 42 15.03 -1.93 4.78
C ASN A 42 16.35 -2.71 4.67
N ILE A 43 16.32 -4.05 4.77
CA ILE A 43 17.52 -4.88 4.55
C ILE A 43 17.98 -4.77 3.10
N ILE A 44 17.07 -4.86 2.13
CA ILE A 44 17.37 -4.72 0.70
C ILE A 44 17.97 -3.34 0.41
N GLU A 45 17.41 -2.28 0.99
CA GLU A 45 17.92 -0.92 0.86
C GLU A 45 19.34 -0.80 1.45
N ASP A 46 19.58 -1.33 2.65
CA ASP A 46 20.88 -1.29 3.31
C ASP A 46 21.95 -2.06 2.50
N ILE A 47 21.60 -3.21 1.91
CA ILE A 47 22.49 -3.99 1.04
C ILE A 47 22.79 -3.20 -0.25
N THR A 48 21.76 -2.63 -0.88
CA THR A 48 21.89 -1.91 -2.16
C THR A 48 22.68 -0.61 -2.01
N LYS A 49 22.57 0.08 -0.88
CA LYS A 49 23.37 1.28 -0.58
C LYS A 49 24.84 0.96 -0.31
N LYS A 50 25.13 -0.17 0.38
CA LYS A 50 26.50 -0.60 0.70
C LYS A 50 27.23 -1.20 -0.51
N HIS A 51 26.50 -1.86 -1.39
CA HIS A 51 27.01 -2.39 -2.64
C HIS A 51 26.17 -1.82 -3.78
N PRO A 52 26.60 -0.73 -4.43
CA PRO A 52 25.90 -0.21 -5.59
C PRO A 52 25.95 -1.28 -6.69
N LEU A 53 24.93 -2.13 -6.70
CA LEU A 53 24.71 -3.11 -7.75
C LEU A 53 24.69 -2.34 -9.08
N SER A 54 25.34 -2.92 -10.10
CA SER A 54 25.34 -2.40 -11.47
C SER A 54 23.97 -1.81 -11.83
N THR A 55 23.96 -0.63 -12.45
CA THR A 55 22.73 0.12 -12.82
C THR A 55 21.72 -0.71 -13.63
N LYS A 56 22.17 -1.81 -14.25
CA LYS A 56 21.33 -2.76 -14.99
C LYS A 56 20.61 -3.74 -14.06
N VAL A 57 21.26 -4.18 -12.99
CA VAL A 57 20.68 -5.03 -11.94
C VAL A 57 19.61 -4.22 -11.21
N THR A 58 19.93 -3.03 -10.72
CA THR A 58 18.97 -2.15 -10.03
C THR A 58 17.70 -1.86 -10.84
N LYS A 59 17.79 -1.75 -12.18
CA LYS A 59 16.61 -1.55 -13.05
C LYS A 59 15.64 -2.73 -13.12
N ILE A 60 16.09 -3.97 -12.94
CA ILE A 60 15.23 -5.17 -12.95
C ILE A 60 14.58 -5.39 -11.58
N PHE A 61 15.29 -5.06 -10.50
CA PHE A 61 14.80 -5.27 -9.14
C PHE A 61 13.72 -4.26 -8.73
N VAL A 62 13.68 -3.05 -9.33
CA VAL A 62 12.65 -2.05 -9.03
C VAL A 62 11.23 -2.53 -9.43
N PRO A 63 10.97 -2.97 -10.68
CA PRO A 63 9.69 -3.58 -11.06
C PRO A 63 9.25 -4.73 -10.15
N VAL A 64 10.18 -5.62 -9.81
CA VAL A 64 9.92 -6.77 -8.93
C VAL A 64 9.55 -6.30 -7.52
N GLY A 65 10.27 -5.31 -6.98
CA GLY A 65 9.98 -4.72 -5.68
C GLY A 65 8.59 -4.08 -5.61
N ILE A 66 8.18 -3.38 -6.67
CA ILE A 66 6.83 -2.79 -6.79
C ILE A 66 5.77 -3.88 -6.77
N ILE A 67 5.92 -4.92 -7.59
CA ILE A 67 4.95 -6.03 -7.66
C ILE A 67 4.88 -6.76 -6.31
N MET A 68 6.03 -7.08 -5.71
CA MET A 68 6.08 -7.76 -4.41
C MET A 68 5.43 -6.93 -3.31
N THR A 69 5.67 -5.62 -3.28
CA THR A 69 5.03 -4.71 -2.31
C THR A 69 3.53 -4.66 -2.53
N PHE A 70 3.09 -4.51 -3.78
CA PHE A 70 1.66 -4.49 -4.12
C PHE A 70 0.96 -5.78 -3.70
N LEU A 71 1.53 -6.94 -4.01
CA LEU A 71 0.99 -8.25 -3.62
C LEU A 71 0.98 -8.42 -2.11
N SER A 72 2.06 -8.07 -1.40
CA SER A 72 2.14 -8.17 0.05
C SER A 72 1.09 -7.31 0.75
N VAL A 73 0.93 -6.06 0.30
CA VAL A 73 -0.06 -5.13 0.86
C VAL A 73 -1.48 -5.62 0.55
N THR A 74 -1.75 -6.00 -0.70
CA THR A 74 -3.07 -6.51 -1.12
C THR A 74 -3.44 -7.79 -0.37
N PHE A 75 -2.49 -8.70 -0.16
CA PHE A 75 -2.68 -9.91 0.63
C PHE A 75 -2.97 -9.58 2.10
N SER A 76 -2.27 -8.59 2.68
CA SER A 76 -2.52 -8.15 4.05
C SER A 76 -3.95 -7.63 4.22
N TRP A 77 -4.50 -6.93 3.23
CA TRP A 77 -5.88 -6.42 3.27
C TRP A 77 -6.95 -7.53 3.41
N ILE A 78 -6.65 -8.79 3.07
CA ILE A 78 -7.56 -9.92 3.33
C ILE A 78 -7.85 -10.02 4.83
N PHE A 79 -6.82 -9.96 5.68
CA PHE A 79 -6.99 -10.03 7.13
C PHE A 79 -7.67 -8.79 7.68
N PHE A 80 -7.34 -7.60 7.16
CA PHE A 80 -7.93 -6.35 7.61
C PHE A 80 -9.43 -6.27 7.34
N ASN A 81 -9.89 -6.77 6.19
CA ASN A 81 -11.29 -6.67 5.78
C ASN A 81 -12.14 -7.89 6.18
N SER A 82 -11.51 -9.00 6.56
CA SER A 82 -12.25 -10.20 6.98
C SER A 82 -12.82 -10.04 8.40
N LYS A 83 -14.07 -10.47 8.60
CA LYS A 83 -14.75 -10.41 9.90
C LYS A 83 -14.02 -11.20 10.99
N ASP A 84 -13.48 -12.36 10.61
CA ASP A 84 -12.80 -13.29 11.50
C ASP A 84 -11.72 -14.07 10.73
N PHE A 85 -10.95 -14.88 11.44
CA PHE A 85 -9.84 -15.63 10.87
C PHE A 85 -10.29 -16.80 9.98
N ASP A 86 -11.45 -17.39 10.23
CA ASP A 86 -12.01 -18.44 9.39
C ASP A 86 -12.43 -17.90 8.02
N THR A 87 -13.06 -16.73 8.00
CA THR A 87 -13.40 -16.00 6.79
C THR A 87 -12.14 -15.67 5.96
N ALA A 88 -11.06 -15.20 6.60
CA ALA A 88 -9.79 -14.94 5.91
C ALA A 88 -9.21 -16.21 5.27
N LYS A 89 -9.25 -17.36 5.96
CA LYS A 89 -8.82 -18.66 5.42
C LYS A 89 -9.64 -19.07 4.20
N ILE A 90 -10.96 -18.85 4.21
CA ILE A 90 -11.83 -19.14 3.06
C ILE A 90 -11.38 -18.32 1.84
N PHE A 91 -11.12 -17.01 2.01
CA PHE A 91 -10.60 -16.18 0.92
C PHE A 91 -9.29 -16.73 0.35
N ILE A 92 -8.32 -17.06 1.20
CA ILE A 92 -7.02 -17.60 0.77
C ILE A 92 -7.19 -18.92 0.01
N ASN A 93 -8.03 -19.83 0.54
CA ASN A 93 -8.28 -21.11 -0.12
C ASN A 93 -8.95 -20.94 -1.49
N ASN A 94 -9.85 -19.97 -1.63
CA ASN A 94 -10.47 -19.66 -2.92
C ASN A 94 -9.48 -19.06 -3.92
N ILE A 95 -8.54 -18.23 -3.47
CA ILE A 95 -7.46 -17.68 -4.33
C ILE A 95 -6.56 -18.80 -4.86
N LEU A 96 -6.25 -19.81 -4.04
CA LEU A 96 -5.43 -20.96 -4.43
C LEU A 96 -6.18 -21.97 -5.31
N ASN A 97 -7.51 -21.96 -5.28
CA ASN A 97 -8.35 -22.89 -6.03
C ASN A 97 -8.78 -22.33 -7.39
N PHE A 98 -7.84 -22.34 -8.34
CA PHE A 98 -8.01 -21.80 -9.69
C PHE A 98 -9.12 -22.49 -10.52
N ASN A 99 -9.56 -23.68 -10.11
CA ASN A 99 -10.56 -24.46 -10.84
C ASN A 99 -11.99 -23.91 -10.73
N LYS A 100 -12.25 -22.99 -9.78
CA LYS A 100 -13.57 -22.37 -9.56
C LYS A 100 -13.64 -20.90 -9.98
N THR A 101 -12.54 -20.32 -10.45
CA THR A 101 -12.47 -18.91 -10.83
C THR A 101 -13.06 -18.67 -12.22
N ASN A 102 -14.24 -18.06 -12.27
CA ASN A 102 -14.81 -17.56 -13.52
C ASN A 102 -14.40 -16.09 -13.72
N ILE A 103 -13.42 -15.83 -14.58
CA ILE A 103 -12.86 -14.48 -14.79
C ILE A 103 -13.94 -13.50 -15.31
N ASN A 104 -14.98 -14.00 -15.96
CA ASN A 104 -16.07 -13.19 -16.51
C ASN A 104 -16.94 -12.52 -15.43
N THR A 105 -16.80 -12.91 -14.14
CA THR A 105 -17.53 -12.25 -13.05
C THR A 105 -16.83 -11.01 -12.50
N VAL A 106 -15.58 -10.75 -12.89
CA VAL A 106 -14.84 -9.56 -12.44
C VAL A 106 -15.24 -8.36 -13.31
N PRO A 107 -15.82 -7.28 -12.73
CA PRO A 107 -16.19 -6.11 -13.51
C PRO A 107 -14.96 -5.50 -14.19
N PHE A 108 -15.08 -5.14 -15.46
CA PHE A 108 -13.98 -4.51 -16.23
C PHE A 108 -13.38 -3.30 -15.51
N VAL A 109 -14.22 -2.52 -14.81
CA VAL A 109 -13.81 -1.37 -14.00
C VAL A 109 -12.77 -1.75 -12.94
N VAL A 110 -12.90 -2.92 -12.31
CA VAL A 110 -11.95 -3.37 -11.28
C VAL A 110 -10.58 -3.67 -11.90
N ILE A 111 -10.57 -4.32 -13.07
CA ILE A 111 -9.32 -4.61 -13.80
C ILE A 111 -8.64 -3.29 -14.20
N LEU A 112 -9.42 -2.33 -14.72
CA LEU A 112 -8.92 -1.01 -15.08
C LEU A 112 -8.31 -0.28 -13.88
N LEU A 113 -8.97 -0.30 -12.72
CA LEU A 113 -8.46 0.30 -11.49
C LEU A 113 -7.15 -0.35 -11.02
N ILE A 114 -7.04 -1.68 -11.07
CA ILE A 114 -5.80 -2.39 -10.71
C ILE A 114 -4.66 -1.95 -11.64
N ILE A 115 -4.91 -1.87 -12.94
CA ILE A 115 -3.91 -1.42 -13.92
C ILE A 115 -3.49 0.03 -13.62
N ILE A 116 -4.45 0.92 -13.36
CA ILE A 116 -4.16 2.33 -13.01
C ILE A 116 -3.29 2.40 -11.75
N VAL A 117 -3.62 1.65 -10.69
CA VAL A 117 -2.84 1.64 -9.45
C VAL A 117 -1.42 1.13 -9.69
N ILE A 118 -1.25 0.06 -10.46
CA ILE A 118 0.08 -0.46 -10.81
C ILE A 118 0.89 0.58 -11.60
N LEU A 119 0.27 1.23 -12.60
CA LEU A 119 0.93 2.28 -13.38
C LEU A 119 1.32 3.48 -12.50
N LEU A 120 0.45 3.92 -11.59
CA LEU A 120 0.75 4.97 -10.64
C LEU A 120 1.95 4.62 -9.76
N ASN A 121 2.03 3.39 -9.24
CA ASN A 121 3.18 2.92 -8.46
C ASN A 121 4.48 2.87 -9.29
N PHE A 122 4.40 2.52 -10.58
CA PHE A 122 5.56 2.52 -11.47
C PHE A 122 6.07 3.90 -11.86
N PHE A 123 5.15 4.86 -12.01
CA PHE A 123 5.46 6.21 -12.46
C PHE A 123 5.44 7.25 -11.34
N GLU A 124 5.28 6.82 -10.09
CA GLU A 124 5.12 7.69 -8.92
C GLU A 124 6.21 8.77 -8.85
N THR A 125 7.47 8.37 -9.02
CA THR A 125 8.62 9.27 -8.94
C THR A 125 8.59 10.33 -10.04
N LYS A 126 8.40 9.92 -11.30
CA LYS A 126 8.31 10.83 -12.45
C LYS A 126 7.11 11.76 -12.36
N LEU A 127 5.97 11.23 -11.89
CA LEU A 127 4.75 12.01 -11.70
C LEU A 127 4.98 13.07 -10.62
N LYS A 128 5.55 12.69 -9.48
CA LYS A 128 5.90 13.60 -8.38
C LYS A 128 6.86 14.69 -8.83
N GLU A 129 7.95 14.33 -9.51
CA GLU A 129 8.93 15.29 -10.03
C GLU A 129 8.30 16.27 -11.02
N SER A 130 7.46 15.77 -11.93
CA SER A 130 6.76 16.60 -12.92
C SER A 130 5.79 17.58 -12.26
N LEU A 131 5.00 17.10 -11.28
CA LEU A 131 4.07 17.94 -10.52
C LEU A 131 4.81 18.98 -9.69
N GLN A 132 5.90 18.59 -9.02
CA GLN A 132 6.73 19.52 -8.25
C GLN A 132 7.34 20.60 -9.13
N LYS A 133 7.86 20.23 -10.31
CA LYS A 133 8.39 21.20 -11.26
C LYS A 133 7.32 22.20 -11.70
N ILE A 134 6.14 21.71 -12.10
CA ILE A 134 5.03 22.57 -12.52
C ILE A 134 4.63 23.53 -11.41
N LEU A 135 4.48 23.06 -10.17
CA LEU A 135 4.04 23.89 -9.04
C LEU A 135 5.11 24.89 -8.59
N ASN A 136 6.39 24.52 -8.63
CA ASN A 136 7.50 25.40 -8.24
C ASN A 136 7.76 26.52 -9.25
N GLU A 137 7.42 26.32 -10.52
CA GLU A 137 7.50 27.35 -11.56
C GLU A 137 6.36 28.39 -11.48
N LYS A 138 5.32 28.14 -10.66
CA LYS A 138 4.19 29.06 -10.48
C LYS A 138 4.35 29.92 -9.23
N SER A 139 3.67 31.06 -9.23
CA SER A 139 3.58 31.90 -8.04
C SER A 139 2.83 31.17 -6.93
N ILE A 140 3.14 31.53 -5.67
CA ILE A 140 2.49 30.94 -4.49
C ILE A 140 0.95 31.07 -4.54
N VAL A 141 0.43 32.14 -5.13
CA VAL A 141 -1.01 32.37 -5.29
C VAL A 141 -1.63 31.32 -6.21
N VAL A 142 -1.03 31.06 -7.37
CA VAL A 142 -1.52 30.06 -8.33
C VAL A 142 -1.44 28.66 -7.71
N THR A 143 -0.33 28.32 -7.06
CA THR A 143 -0.17 27.04 -6.35
C THR A 143 -1.22 26.86 -5.26
N SER A 144 -1.52 27.91 -4.50
CA SER A 144 -2.56 27.88 -3.46
C SER A 144 -3.96 27.66 -4.05
N ILE A 145 -4.28 28.29 -5.19
CA ILE A 145 -5.55 28.07 -5.89
C ILE A 145 -5.66 26.63 -6.39
N ILE A 146 -4.59 26.07 -6.99
CA ILE A 146 -4.59 24.68 -7.46
C ILE A 146 -4.83 23.72 -6.30
N ILE A 147 -4.12 23.89 -5.18
CA ILE A 147 -4.30 23.05 -3.98
C ILE A 147 -5.71 23.19 -3.43
N PHE A 148 -6.26 24.40 -3.37
CA PHE A 148 -7.63 24.64 -2.92
C PHE A 148 -8.66 23.95 -3.81
N VAL A 149 -8.52 24.05 -5.13
CA VAL A 149 -9.40 23.37 -6.09
C VAL A 149 -9.31 21.86 -5.92
N LEU A 150 -8.11 21.30 -5.82
CA LEU A 150 -7.94 19.86 -5.58
C LEU A 150 -8.59 19.41 -4.27
N PHE A 151 -8.38 20.15 -3.18
CA PHE A 151 -9.00 19.86 -1.90
C PHE A 151 -10.53 19.94 -1.97
N TYR A 152 -11.07 20.98 -2.63
CA TYR A 152 -12.51 21.12 -2.87
C TYR A 152 -13.07 19.94 -3.69
N LEU A 153 -12.37 19.49 -4.73
CA LEU A 153 -12.77 18.32 -5.53
C LEU A 153 -12.78 17.05 -4.68
N ILE A 154 -11.76 16.84 -3.83
CA ILE A 154 -11.71 15.70 -2.90
C ILE A 154 -12.93 15.72 -1.97
N LEU A 155 -13.31 16.88 -1.43
CA LEU A 155 -14.49 17.00 -0.57
C LEU A 155 -15.79 16.80 -1.36
N LYS A 156 -15.88 17.34 -2.58
CA LYS A 156 -17.09 17.28 -3.41
C LYS A 156 -17.38 15.89 -3.96
N PHE A 157 -16.34 15.14 -4.29
CA PHE A 157 -16.43 13.75 -4.78
C PHE A 157 -16.20 12.72 -3.67
N GLY A 158 -15.95 13.18 -2.43
CA GLY A 158 -15.99 12.32 -1.25
C GLY A 158 -17.41 11.84 -0.97
N PRO A 159 -17.57 10.76 -0.18
CA PRO A 159 -18.89 10.29 0.21
C PRO A 159 -19.66 11.37 1.01
N ASP A 160 -20.96 11.53 0.72
CA ASP A 160 -21.83 12.55 1.33
C ASP A 160 -22.01 12.39 2.85
N THR A 161 -21.69 11.19 3.36
CA THR A 161 -21.71 10.87 4.78
C THR A 161 -20.32 10.39 5.19
N VAL A 162 -19.94 10.67 6.44
CA VAL A 162 -18.78 10.00 7.04
C VAL A 162 -19.16 8.53 7.09
N PRO A 163 -18.52 7.64 6.31
CA PRO A 163 -18.76 6.21 6.42
C PRO A 163 -18.53 5.84 7.89
N PRO A 164 -19.35 4.97 8.51
CA PRO A 164 -19.05 4.50 9.84
C PRO A 164 -17.60 4.04 9.83
N PHE A 165 -16.76 4.61 10.72
CA PHE A 165 -15.36 4.26 10.75
C PHE A 165 -15.27 2.74 10.79
N ILE A 166 -14.36 2.16 10.00
CA ILE A 166 -14.17 0.70 9.86
C ILE A 166 -14.06 0.02 11.25
N TYR A 167 -13.72 0.79 12.29
CA TYR A 167 -13.60 0.41 13.69
C TYR A 167 -14.89 0.24 14.51
N PHE A 168 -16.07 0.60 14.00
CA PHE A 168 -17.32 0.49 14.76
C PHE A 168 -18.23 -0.66 14.27
N SER A 169 -17.69 -1.55 13.43
CA SER A 169 -18.45 -2.64 12.80
C SER A 169 -17.98 -4.03 13.25
N PHE A 170 -17.48 -4.14 14.48
CA PHE A 170 -17.05 -5.41 15.09
C PHE A 170 -18.14 -5.94 16.02
#